data_AF-E1JSE3-F1
#
_entry.id   AF-E1JSE3-F1
#
_cell.length_a   1.000
_cell.length_b   1.000
_cell.length_c   1.000
_cell.angle_alpha   90.00
_cell.angle_beta   90.00
_cell.angle_gamma   90.00
#
_symmetry.space_group_name_H-M   'P 1'
#
loop_
_entity.id
_entity.type
_entity.pdbx_description
1 polymer ?
#
loop_
_entity_poly.entity_id
_entity_poly.type
_entity_poly.pdbx_seq_one_letter_code
_entity_poly.pdbx_strand_id
1 'polypeptide(L)' 'MITKETPVEEFVDKPGVVAYCIKNGVSPYSCSGDFPCDLGTLLKLGKVSDPEAFIKGLNDLLAAN' A
#
# COMPACT_ATOMS: atom_id res chain seq x y z
N MET A 1 12.74 0.03 2.52
CA MET A 1 11.85 -1.05 3.00
C MET A 1 10.67 -0.40 3.69
N ILE A 2 9.47 -0.68 3.23
CA ILE A 2 8.20 -0.09 3.68
C ILE A 2 7.71 -0.80 4.93
N THR A 3 7.15 -0.05 5.87
CA THR A 3 6.50 -0.54 7.09
C THR A 3 5.08 0.00 7.19
N LYS A 4 4.33 -0.43 8.20
CA LYS A 4 2.98 0.09 8.49
C LYS A 4 2.95 1.60 8.76
N GLU A 5 4.07 2.20 9.17
CA GLU A 5 4.19 3.63 9.49
C GLU A 5 4.55 4.47 8.27
N THR A 6 4.91 3.83 7.15
CA THR A 6 5.25 4.53 5.91
C THR A 6 4.02 5.26 5.36
N PRO A 7 4.11 6.58 5.11
CA PRO A 7 3.07 7.33 4.42
C PRO A 7 2.79 6.74 3.03
N VAL A 8 1.51 6.64 2.65
CA VAL A 8 1.12 6.06 1.34
C VAL A 8 1.71 6.84 0.15
N GLU A 9 1.77 8.17 0.28
CA GLU A 9 2.36 9.07 -0.73
C GLU A 9 3.83 8.76 -1.07
N GLU A 10 4.63 8.19 -0.15
CA GLU A 10 6.04 7.90 -0.40
C GLU A 10 6.25 6.78 -1.44
N PHE A 11 5.23 5.96 -1.68
CA PHE A 11 5.35 4.79 -2.53
C PHE A 11 4.23 4.60 -3.54
N VAL A 12 3.10 5.30 -3.43
CA VAL A 12 1.93 5.12 -4.31
C VAL A 12 2.26 5.30 -5.79
N ASP A 13 3.14 6.24 -6.12
CA ASP A 13 3.55 6.56 -7.50
C ASP A 13 4.60 5.59 -8.08
N LYS A 14 5.09 4.64 -7.27
CA LYS A 14 6.09 3.68 -7.76
C LYS A 14 5.45 2.68 -8.74
N PRO A 15 6.18 2.28 -9.80
CA PRO A 15 5.65 1.35 -10.80
C PRO A 15 5.06 0.08 -10.17
N GLY A 16 3.84 -0.26 -10.58
CA GLY A 16 3.15 -1.48 -10.15
C GLY A 16 2.50 -1.43 -8.76
N VAL A 17 2.76 -0.40 -7.93
CA VAL A 17 2.17 -0.30 -6.58
C VAL A 17 0.66 -0.21 -6.62
N VAL A 18 0.10 0.71 -7.43
CA VAL A 18 -1.36 0.86 -7.55
C VAL A 18 -2.01 -0.45 -7.99
N ALA A 19 -1.43 -1.11 -9.01
CA ALA A 19 -1.92 -2.40 -9.49
C ALA A 19 -1.84 -3.50 -8.42
N TYR A 20 -0.77 -3.52 -7.61
CA TYR A 20 -0.62 -4.44 -6.49
C TYR A 20 -1.69 -4.20 -5.41
N CYS A 21 -1.91 -2.94 -5.00
CA CYS A 21 -2.92 -2.59 -4.01
C CYS A 21 -4.32 -3.03 -4.46
N ILE A 22 -4.70 -2.72 -5.71
CA ILE A 22 -6.01 -3.07 -6.28
C ILE A 22 -6.20 -4.59 -6.33
N LYS A 23 -5.19 -5.35 -6.77
CA LYS A 23 -5.24 -6.83 -6.78
C LYS A 23 -5.45 -7.43 -5.40
N ASN A 24 -5.00 -6.75 -4.35
CA ASN A 24 -5.15 -7.16 -2.96
C ASN A 24 -6.35 -6.49 -2.27
N GLY A 25 -7.26 -5.86 -3.02
CA GLY A 25 -8.51 -5.28 -2.49
C GLY A 25 -8.35 -3.95 -1.75
N VAL A 26 -7.24 -3.25 -1.96
CA VAL A 26 -6.92 -1.97 -1.30
C VAL A 26 -6.82 -0.86 -2.34
N SER A 27 -7.45 0.29 -2.07
CA SER A 27 -7.29 1.50 -2.90
C SER A 27 -6.35 2.49 -2.21
N PRO A 28 -5.15 2.78 -2.76
CA PRO A 28 -4.22 3.74 -2.18
C PRO A 28 -4.60 5.20 -2.46
N TYR A 29 -5.74 5.43 -3.10
CA TYR A 29 -6.31 6.76 -3.35
C TYR A 29 -7.61 6.96 -2.59
N SER A 30 -7.84 8.19 -2.17
CA SER A 30 -9.10 8.68 -1.62
C SER A 30 -9.91 9.41 -2.69
N CYS A 31 -11.21 9.66 -2.44
CA CYS A 31 -12.04 10.47 -3.34
C CYS A 31 -11.55 11.92 -3.51
N SER A 32 -10.58 12.36 -2.71
CA SER A 32 -9.98 13.69 -2.76
C SER A 32 -8.54 13.71 -3.30
N GLY A 33 -8.03 12.59 -3.81
CA GLY A 33 -6.64 12.45 -4.28
C GLY A 33 -5.84 11.47 -3.43
N ASP A 34 -4.55 11.73 -3.23
CA ASP A 34 -3.65 10.86 -2.46
C ASP A 34 -4.20 10.56 -1.06
N PHE A 35 -3.92 9.36 -0.56
CA PHE A 35 -4.40 8.92 0.74
C PHE A 35 -3.48 9.48 1.84
N PRO A 36 -3.92 10.46 2.67
CA PRO A 36 -3.04 11.24 3.54
C PRO A 36 -2.70 10.52 4.86
N CYS A 37 -2.59 9.19 4.83
CA CYS A 37 -2.33 8.38 6.02
C CYS A 37 -1.25 7.33 5.74
N ASP A 38 -0.82 6.67 6.81
CA ASP A 38 0.13 5.57 6.75
C ASP A 38 -0.47 4.29 6.14
N LEU A 39 0.41 3.39 5.69
CA LEU A 39 0.04 2.11 5.11
C LEU A 39 -0.79 1.26 6.10
N GLY A 40 -0.48 1.28 7.39
CA GLY A 40 -1.23 0.52 8.40
C GLY A 40 -2.71 0.92 8.45
N THR A 41 -2.99 2.21 8.37
CA THR A 41 -4.34 2.79 8.32
C THR A 41 -5.05 2.39 7.04
N LEU A 42 -4.35 2.45 5.91
CA LEU A 42 -4.87 2.00 4.62
C LEU A 42 -5.29 0.52 4.67
N LEU A 43 -4.43 -0.37 5.19
CA LEU A 43 -4.71 -1.80 5.29
C LEU A 43 -5.87 -2.10 6.24
N LYS A 44 -5.98 -1.34 7.34
CA LYS A 44 -7.08 -1.46 8.30
C LYS A 44 -8.42 -1.09 7.65
N LEU A 45 -8.47 -0.01 6.87
CA LEU A 45 -9.68 0.41 6.15
C LEU A 45 -10.04 -0.57 5.03
N GLY A 46 -9.03 -1.07 4.32
CA GLY A 46 -9.18 -2.14 3.32
C GLY A 46 -9.53 -3.51 3.91
N LYS A 47 -9.57 -3.64 5.25
CA LYS A 47 -9.85 -4.89 5.97
C LYS A 47 -8.97 -6.05 5.50
N VAL A 48 -7.70 -5.76 5.20
CA VAL A 48 -6.72 -6.76 4.76
C VAL A 48 -6.53 -7.78 5.87
N SER A 49 -6.79 -9.05 5.58
CA SER A 49 -6.78 -10.14 6.57
C SER A 49 -5.38 -10.46 7.10
N ASP A 50 -4.35 -10.25 6.27
CA ASP A 50 -2.95 -10.41 6.66
C ASP A 50 -2.11 -9.20 6.22
N PRO A 51 -2.05 -8.15 7.06
CA PRO A 51 -1.29 -6.94 6.75
C PRO A 51 0.21 -7.20 6.57
N GLU A 52 0.78 -8.16 7.29
CA GLU A 52 2.21 -8.47 7.23
C GLU A 52 2.56 -9.14 5.90
N ALA A 53 1.73 -10.08 5.44
CA ALA A 53 1.89 -10.68 4.10
C ALA A 53 1.75 -9.63 2.99
N PHE A 54 0.80 -8.69 3.12
CA PHE A 54 0.66 -7.58 2.18
C PHE A 54 1.93 -6.71 2.13
N ILE A 55 2.45 -6.30 3.30
CA ILE A 55 3.65 -5.46 3.39
C ILE A 55 4.86 -6.19 2.81
N LYS A 56 4.98 -7.49 3.06
CA LYS A 56 6.05 -8.31 2.49
C LYS A 56 5.97 -8.32 0.97
N GLY A 57 4.81 -8.63 0.39
CA GLY A 57 4.64 -8.68 -1.07
C GLY A 57 4.87 -7.33 -1.75
N LEU A 58 4.51 -6.22 -1.08
CA LEU A 58 4.81 -4.87 -1.56
C LEU A 58 6.32 -4.59 -1.56
N ASN A 59 7.02 -4.97 -0.50
CA ASN A 59 8.48 -4.84 -0.45
C ASN A 59 9.18 -5.70 -1.50
N ASP A 60 8.72 -6.93 -1.72
CA ASP A 60 9.26 -7.82 -2.75
C ASP A 60 9.09 -7.21 -4.16
N LEU A 61 7.93 -6.62 -4.45
CA LEU A 61 7.66 -5.90 -5.71
C LEU A 61 8.63 -4.72 -5.92
N LEU A 62 8.87 -3.95 -4.87
CA LEU A 62 9.73 -2.76 -4.92
C LEU A 62 11.22 -3.08 -4.96
N ALA A 63 11.62 -4.28 -4.53
CA ALA A 63 13.00 -4.74 -4.64
C ALA A 63 13.31 -5.35 -6.02
N ALA A 64 12.28 -5.74 -6.78
CA ALA A 64 12.40 -6.33 -8.11
C ALA A 64 12.40 -5.30 -9.25
N ASN A 65 12.19 -4.01 -8.94
CA ASN A 65 12.23 -2.87 -9.87
C ASN A 65 13.34 -1.90 -9.46
#